data_AF-A0A2D8MEJ9-F1
#
_entry.id   AF-A0A2D8MEJ9-F1
#
_cell.length_a   1.000
_cell.length_b   1.000
_cell.length_c   1.000
_cell.angle_alpha   90.00
_cell.angle_beta   90.00
_cell.angle_gamma   90.00
#
_symmetry.space_group_name_H-M   'P 1'
#
loop_
_entity.id
_entity.type
_entity.pdbx_description
1 polymer ?
#
loop_
_entity_poly.entity_id
_entity_poly.type
_entity_poly.pdbx_seq_one_letter_code
_entity_poly.pdbx_strand_id
1 'polypeptide(L)'
;MTPFEIICAPMQVFIAEVGTAFPTLDDEPGAGWTLLGKNGSRSTTTDGVTVSHTKAFSKVKTDGATGPVKATLDDEELMFRLNILDLSLEAYQQVLNGNTIAETAAGSGTVGFKKIGLSQGPNRTREFALIARGASPYNDALPLQYCVPRCYESGNAEPIFKKGGTGASLRLEMTALEDLSDGVTDDERFGYLIAANAAALA
;
A
#
# COMPACT_ATOMS: atom_id res chain seq x y z
N MET A 1 -5.64 -28.01 -15.21
CA MET A 1 -5.95 -27.14 -14.07
C MET A 1 -6.81 -26.01 -14.61
N THR A 2 -7.99 -25.82 -14.05
CA THR A 2 -8.98 -24.87 -14.55
C THR A 2 -8.69 -23.50 -13.94
N PRO A 3 -8.56 -22.42 -14.73
CA PRO A 3 -8.43 -21.07 -14.18
C PRO A 3 -9.62 -20.81 -13.25
N PHE A 4 -9.35 -20.44 -12.00
CA PHE A 4 -10.41 -19.99 -11.09
C PHE A 4 -10.58 -18.49 -11.27
N GLU A 5 -11.71 -18.07 -11.85
CA GLU A 5 -12.08 -16.66 -12.03
C GLU A 5 -12.13 -15.88 -10.70
N ILE A 6 -12.25 -16.59 -9.56
CA ILE A 6 -12.45 -16.01 -8.23
C ILE A 6 -11.24 -16.29 -7.34
N ILE A 7 -10.61 -15.23 -6.85
CA ILE A 7 -9.53 -15.30 -5.84
C ILE A 7 -10.14 -15.17 -4.44
N CYS A 8 -9.75 -16.05 -3.52
CA CYS A 8 -10.17 -16.02 -2.11
C CYS A 8 -8.95 -15.94 -1.17
N ALA A 9 -8.00 -15.06 -1.46
CA ALA A 9 -6.76 -14.90 -0.69
C ALA A 9 -6.56 -13.45 -0.24
N PRO A 10 -6.14 -13.19 1.02
CA PRO A 10 -5.78 -11.86 1.46
C PRO A 10 -4.44 -11.43 0.87
N MET A 11 -4.28 -10.13 0.64
CA MET A 11 -3.01 -9.57 0.17
C MET A 11 -2.10 -9.16 1.32
N GLN A 12 -0.79 -9.20 1.07
CA GLN A 12 0.25 -8.68 1.96
C GLN A 12 0.85 -7.42 1.36
N VAL A 13 1.02 -6.38 2.17
CA VAL A 13 1.57 -5.10 1.71
C VAL A 13 2.96 -4.90 2.29
N PHE A 14 3.92 -4.57 1.43
CA PHE A 14 5.29 -4.25 1.76
C PHE A 14 5.59 -2.82 1.33
N ILE A 15 6.46 -2.15 2.08
CA ILE A 15 6.94 -0.80 1.76
C ILE A 15 8.45 -0.74 1.78
N ALA A 16 9.03 0.10 0.95
CA ALA A 16 10.47 0.35 0.89
C ALA A 16 10.76 1.82 0.59
N GLU A 17 12.04 2.20 0.59
CA GLU A 17 12.43 3.51 0.08
C GLU A 17 12.21 3.59 -1.43
N VAL A 18 11.86 4.77 -1.93
CA VAL A 18 11.70 5.02 -3.38
C VAL A 18 13.01 4.65 -4.10
N GLY A 19 12.88 3.97 -5.26
CA GLY A 19 14.02 3.50 -6.04
C GLY A 19 14.56 2.12 -5.62
N THR A 20 13.99 1.49 -4.59
CA THR A 20 14.28 0.09 -4.29
C THR A 20 13.80 -0.79 -5.43
N ALA A 21 14.67 -1.67 -5.93
CA ALA A 21 14.32 -2.59 -7.01
C ALA A 21 13.19 -3.54 -6.60
N PHE A 22 12.19 -3.68 -7.48
CA PHE A 22 11.10 -4.62 -7.27
C PHE A 22 11.62 -6.06 -7.39
N PRO A 23 11.28 -6.95 -6.44
CA PRO A 23 11.58 -8.37 -6.55
C PRO A 23 10.78 -8.98 -7.71
N THR A 24 11.32 -10.05 -8.27
CA THR A 24 10.59 -10.87 -9.23
C THR A 24 9.40 -11.57 -8.55
N LEU A 25 8.48 -12.12 -9.35
CA LEU A 25 7.33 -12.86 -8.82
C LEU A 25 7.73 -14.12 -8.04
N ASP A 26 8.88 -14.72 -8.37
CA ASP A 26 9.35 -15.97 -7.77
C ASP A 26 10.24 -15.76 -6.53
N ASP A 27 10.65 -14.51 -6.25
CA ASP A 27 11.49 -14.15 -5.12
C ASP A 27 10.67 -13.53 -3.98
N GLU A 28 10.96 -13.86 -2.73
CA GLU A 28 10.42 -13.12 -1.57
C GLU A 28 10.97 -11.69 -1.53
N PRO A 29 10.20 -10.68 -1.06
CA PRO A 29 10.71 -9.32 -0.92
C PRO A 29 11.91 -9.33 0.04
N GLY A 30 13.08 -8.99 -0.50
CA GLY A 30 14.35 -9.09 0.21
C GLY A 30 14.63 -7.94 1.19
N ALA A 31 15.89 -7.82 1.59
CA ALA A 31 16.34 -6.74 2.47
C ALA A 31 16.03 -5.36 1.86
N GLY A 32 15.35 -4.50 2.63
CA GLY A 32 14.88 -3.18 2.20
C GLY A 32 13.35 -3.06 2.13
N TRP A 33 12.65 -4.18 1.93
CA TRP A 33 11.20 -4.24 2.00
C TRP A 33 10.74 -4.56 3.43
N THR A 34 9.87 -3.71 3.97
CA THR A 34 9.26 -3.86 5.29
C THR A 34 7.81 -4.29 5.13
N LEU A 35 7.45 -5.45 5.68
CA LEU A 35 6.06 -5.93 5.71
C LEU A 35 5.20 -5.06 6.64
N LEU A 36 4.06 -4.60 6.15
CA LEU A 36 3.06 -3.89 6.95
C LEU A 36 2.20 -4.88 7.74
N GLY A 37 2.17 -4.68 9.05
CA GLY A 37 1.62 -5.63 10.02
C GLY A 37 2.60 -6.78 10.27
N LYS A 38 3.06 -6.95 11.51
CA LYS A 38 4.12 -7.92 11.88
C LYS A 38 3.86 -9.37 11.44
N ASN A 39 2.61 -9.73 11.17
CA ASN A 39 2.22 -11.06 10.68
C ASN A 39 1.44 -10.99 9.35
N GLY A 40 1.67 -9.95 8.54
CA GLY A 40 1.04 -9.72 7.24
C GLY A 40 -0.47 -9.79 7.30
N SER A 41 -1.06 -10.69 6.51
CA SER A 41 -2.52 -10.92 6.42
C SER A 41 -3.18 -11.39 7.72
N ARG A 42 -2.42 -11.86 8.71
CA ARG A 42 -2.94 -12.18 10.06
C ARG A 42 -2.98 -10.97 10.99
N SER A 43 -2.34 -9.87 10.59
CA SER A 43 -2.35 -8.60 11.30
C SER A 43 -3.36 -7.61 10.70
N THR A 44 -4.00 -7.93 9.57
CA THR A 44 -5.03 -7.10 8.95
C THR A 44 -6.43 -7.48 9.43
N THR A 45 -7.37 -6.52 9.47
CA THR A 45 -8.78 -6.82 9.74
C THR A 45 -9.40 -7.64 8.61
N THR A 46 -10.59 -8.20 8.84
CA THR A 46 -11.37 -8.95 7.84
C THR A 46 -11.70 -8.18 6.57
N ASP A 47 -11.53 -6.86 6.57
CA ASP A 47 -11.75 -5.99 5.40
C ASP A 47 -10.63 -6.11 4.36
N GLY A 48 -9.49 -6.69 4.74
CA GLY A 48 -8.36 -6.95 3.83
C GLY A 48 -7.67 -5.68 3.34
N VAL A 49 -7.13 -5.76 2.12
CA VAL A 49 -6.48 -4.65 1.42
C VAL A 49 -7.42 -4.20 0.30
N THR A 50 -7.81 -2.92 0.33
CA THR A 50 -8.58 -2.30 -0.75
C THR A 50 -7.62 -1.59 -1.69
N VAL A 51 -7.71 -1.88 -2.98
CA VAL A 51 -7.04 -1.15 -4.06
C VAL A 51 -8.11 -0.38 -4.83
N SER A 52 -7.96 0.94 -4.96
CA SER A 52 -8.91 1.82 -5.65
C SER A 52 -8.23 2.53 -6.81
N HIS A 53 -8.80 2.41 -8.00
CA HIS A 53 -8.46 3.21 -9.17
C HIS A 53 -9.57 4.25 -9.37
N THR A 54 -9.31 5.49 -8.97
CA THR A 54 -10.28 6.59 -9.05
C THR A 54 -9.99 7.44 -10.28
N LYS A 55 -11.03 7.81 -11.04
CA LYS A 55 -10.90 8.63 -12.26
C LYS A 55 -11.98 9.71 -12.29
N ALA A 56 -11.61 10.93 -12.65
CA ALA A 56 -12.53 12.03 -12.89
C ALA A 56 -12.49 12.44 -14.37
N PHE A 57 -13.67 12.69 -14.96
CA PHE A 57 -13.79 13.05 -16.37
C PHE A 57 -14.56 14.34 -16.57
N SER A 58 -13.99 15.29 -17.30
CA SER A 58 -14.73 16.42 -17.86
C SER A 58 -15.51 15.99 -19.09
N LYS A 59 -16.75 16.48 -19.19
CA LYS A 59 -17.66 16.13 -20.27
C LYS A 59 -18.11 17.38 -21.01
N VAL A 60 -17.86 17.43 -22.31
CA VAL A 60 -18.35 18.50 -23.19
C VAL A 60 -19.77 18.15 -23.64
N LYS A 61 -20.71 19.04 -23.37
CA LYS A 61 -22.07 19.02 -23.94
C LYS A 61 -22.20 20.18 -24.92
N THR A 62 -22.76 19.92 -26.09
CA THR A 62 -23.04 20.96 -27.09
C THR A 62 -24.50 21.39 -26.97
N ASP A 63 -24.82 22.62 -27.37
CA ASP A 63 -26.18 23.19 -27.21
C ASP A 63 -27.27 22.39 -27.95
N GLY A 64 -26.89 21.64 -28.99
CA GLY A 64 -27.80 20.77 -29.74
C GLY A 64 -27.96 19.35 -29.18
N ALA A 65 -27.25 19.00 -28.10
CA ALA A 65 -27.23 17.65 -27.55
C ALA A 65 -27.58 17.66 -26.05
N THR A 66 -28.50 16.79 -25.67
CA THR A 66 -28.85 16.58 -24.25
C THR A 66 -27.81 15.72 -23.51
N GLY A 67 -26.96 15.00 -24.26
CA GLY A 67 -25.89 14.15 -23.75
C GLY A 67 -24.48 14.71 -24.00
N PRO A 68 -23.47 14.22 -23.27
CA PRO A 68 -22.07 14.58 -23.50
C PRO A 68 -21.58 14.00 -24.84
N VAL A 69 -20.91 14.84 -25.63
CA VAL A 69 -20.40 14.51 -26.98
C VAL A 69 -18.93 14.11 -26.94
N LYS A 70 -18.19 14.55 -25.92
CA LYS A 70 -16.80 14.18 -25.68
C LYS A 70 -16.51 14.14 -24.18
N ALA A 71 -15.64 13.23 -23.78
CA ALA A 71 -15.08 13.18 -22.42
C ALA A 71 -13.54 13.25 -22.48
N THR A 72 -12.94 13.90 -21.48
CA THR A 72 -11.50 13.94 -21.24
C THR A 72 -11.24 13.50 -19.81
N LEU A 73 -10.14 12.76 -19.59
CA LEU A 73 -9.69 12.40 -18.24
C LEU A 73 -9.01 13.62 -17.64
N ASP A 74 -9.46 14.05 -16.47
CA ASP A 74 -8.90 15.20 -15.77
C ASP A 74 -7.95 14.75 -14.67
N ASP A 75 -8.40 13.77 -13.87
CA ASP A 75 -7.65 13.26 -12.73
C ASP A 75 -7.69 11.73 -12.72
N GLU A 76 -6.57 11.13 -12.33
CA GLU A 76 -6.44 9.71 -12.05
C GLU A 76 -5.66 9.52 -10.74
N GLU A 77 -6.18 8.67 -9.86
CA GLU A 77 -5.56 8.34 -8.59
C GLU A 77 -5.57 6.83 -8.35
N LEU A 78 -4.45 6.31 -7.84
CA LEU A 78 -4.33 4.94 -7.35
C LEU A 78 -4.10 4.97 -5.84
N MET A 79 -4.96 4.27 -5.10
CA MET A 79 -4.93 4.25 -3.64
C MET A 79 -4.97 2.83 -3.08
N PHE A 80 -4.18 2.58 -2.04
CA PHE A 80 -4.17 1.37 -1.24
C PHE A 80 -4.62 1.67 0.18
N ARG A 81 -5.58 0.92 0.70
CA ARG A 81 -6.09 1.07 2.07
C ARG A 81 -6.10 -0.26 2.79
N LEU A 82 -5.63 -0.26 4.05
CA LEU A 82 -5.74 -1.40 4.94
C LEU A 82 -5.90 -0.95 6.39
N ASN A 83 -6.50 -1.80 7.22
CA ASN A 83 -6.52 -1.64 8.67
C ASN A 83 -5.66 -2.74 9.31
N ILE A 84 -4.66 -2.35 10.08
CA ILE A 84 -3.80 -3.27 10.83
C ILE A 84 -4.19 -3.27 12.31
N LEU A 85 -4.18 -4.45 12.94
CA LEU A 85 -4.36 -4.63 14.39
C LEU A 85 -3.05 -4.51 15.18
N ASP A 86 -1.97 -4.12 14.49
CA ASP A 86 -0.64 -3.92 15.03
C ASP A 86 -0.44 -2.43 15.36
N LEU A 87 -0.36 -2.10 16.65
CA LEU A 87 -0.11 -0.75 17.16
C LEU A 87 1.33 -0.54 17.65
N SER A 88 2.28 -1.36 17.18
CA SER A 88 3.70 -1.13 17.45
C SER A 88 4.13 0.27 16.99
N LEU A 89 5.15 0.85 17.65
CA LEU A 89 5.66 2.17 17.26
C LEU A 89 6.28 2.16 15.87
N GLU A 90 6.74 1.00 15.41
CA GLU A 90 7.22 0.74 14.06
C GLU A 90 6.09 0.84 13.03
N ALA A 91 4.86 0.40 13.37
CA ALA A 91 3.68 0.63 12.53
C ALA A 91 3.27 2.11 12.53
N TYR A 92 3.31 2.77 13.71
CA TYR A 92 3.10 4.21 13.81
C TYR A 92 4.13 5.03 13.03
N GLN A 93 5.36 4.55 12.93
CA GLN A 93 6.41 5.22 12.16
C GLN A 93 6.02 5.36 10.70
N GLN A 94 5.36 4.36 10.11
CA GLN A 94 4.96 4.44 8.70
C GLN A 94 3.83 5.45 8.48
N VAL A 95 2.85 5.49 9.39
CA VAL A 95 1.75 6.46 9.37
C VAL A 95 2.23 7.89 9.67
N LEU A 96 3.23 8.02 10.55
CA LEU A 96 3.78 9.32 10.96
C LEU A 96 5.01 9.68 10.13
N ASN A 97 4.96 9.39 8.84
CA ASN A 97 5.92 9.91 7.88
C ASN A 97 7.39 9.48 8.10
N GLY A 98 7.59 8.30 8.67
CA GLY A 98 8.92 7.77 8.98
C GLY A 98 9.58 8.37 10.22
N ASN A 99 8.82 9.04 11.12
CA ASN A 99 9.38 9.67 12.32
C ASN A 99 10.31 8.75 13.11
N THR A 100 11.46 9.27 13.53
CA THR A 100 12.49 8.49 14.24
C THR A 100 11.95 7.97 15.58
N ILE A 101 12.13 6.67 15.82
CA ILE A 101 11.87 6.04 17.10
C ILE A 101 13.15 6.14 17.95
N ALA A 102 13.06 6.80 19.10
CA ALA A 102 14.12 6.84 20.09
C ALA A 102 13.89 5.74 21.14
N GLU A 103 14.90 4.91 21.40
CA GLU A 103 14.86 3.85 22.40
C GLU A 103 15.70 4.22 23.63
N THR A 104 15.10 4.11 24.82
CA THR A 104 15.78 4.25 26.10
C THR A 104 15.82 2.88 26.77
N ALA A 105 17.02 2.36 27.03
CA ALA A 105 17.20 1.08 27.69
C ALA A 105 16.67 1.11 29.13
N ALA A 106 16.24 -0.06 29.64
CA ALA A 106 15.84 -0.21 31.02
C ALA A 106 17.03 -0.04 31.98
N GLY A 107 16.78 0.57 33.13
CA GLY A 107 17.76 0.74 34.20
C GLY A 107 17.27 0.12 35.51
N SER A 108 18.10 0.18 36.56
CA SER A 108 17.69 -0.29 37.89
C SER A 108 16.53 0.57 38.42
N GLY A 109 15.34 -0.02 38.54
CA GLY A 109 14.14 0.67 39.01
C GLY A 109 13.44 1.56 37.98
N THR A 110 13.89 1.56 36.71
CA THR A 110 13.29 2.32 35.61
C THR A 110 13.03 1.44 34.39
N VAL A 111 11.82 1.54 33.85
CA VAL A 111 11.43 0.82 32.64
C VAL A 111 12.11 1.43 31.41
N GLY A 112 12.52 0.58 30.47
CA GLY A 112 12.89 1.04 29.13
C GLY A 112 11.65 1.43 28.34
N PHE A 113 11.79 2.36 27.40
CA PHE A 113 10.69 2.79 26.56
C PHE A 113 11.18 3.24 25.18
N LYS A 114 10.30 3.13 24.20
CA LYS A 114 10.47 3.70 22.87
C LYS A 114 9.56 4.92 22.72
N LYS A 115 10.02 5.93 22.00
CA LYS A 115 9.31 7.20 21.80
C LYS A 115 9.35 7.58 20.32
N ILE A 116 8.22 8.00 19.79
CA ILE A 116 8.10 8.58 18.46
C ILE A 116 7.47 9.97 18.55
N GLY A 117 7.87 10.89 17.65
CA GLY A 117 7.17 12.16 17.48
C GLY A 117 5.82 11.98 16.79
N LEU A 118 4.79 12.69 17.22
CA LEU A 118 3.44 12.62 16.62
C LEU A 118 3.17 13.70 15.57
N SER A 119 4.05 14.70 15.46
CA SER A 119 3.95 15.73 14.43
C SER A 119 4.74 15.31 13.19
N GLN A 120 4.17 15.56 12.01
CA GLN A 120 4.85 15.28 10.74
C GLN A 120 5.73 16.45 10.27
N GLY A 121 5.53 17.65 10.83
CA GLY A 121 6.27 18.86 10.47
C GLY A 121 5.87 19.41 9.09
N PRO A 122 5.98 20.72 8.84
CA PRO A 122 5.65 21.28 7.53
C PRO A 122 6.64 20.79 6.46
N ASN A 123 6.15 20.53 5.25
CA ASN A 123 6.93 20.09 4.07
C ASN A 123 7.68 18.77 4.23
N ARG A 124 7.25 17.91 5.15
CA ARG A 124 7.76 16.56 5.30
C ARG A 124 6.68 15.57 4.89
N THR A 125 6.53 15.36 3.59
CA THR A 125 5.84 14.18 3.06
C THR A 125 6.91 13.22 2.57
N ARG A 126 7.01 12.07 3.22
CA ARG A 126 7.93 10.99 2.91
C ARG A 126 7.24 10.11 1.88
N GLU A 127 8.00 9.82 0.84
CA GLU A 127 7.56 8.92 -0.21
C GLU A 127 8.17 7.53 0.02
N PHE A 128 7.44 6.52 -0.44
CA PHE A 128 7.78 5.11 -0.31
C PHE A 128 7.48 4.41 -1.62
N ALA A 129 8.19 3.31 -1.89
CA ALA A 129 7.74 2.31 -2.85
C ALA A 129 6.81 1.32 -2.13
N LEU A 130 5.78 0.81 -2.81
CA LEU A 130 4.82 -0.12 -2.25
C LEU A 130 4.70 -1.36 -3.14
N ILE A 131 4.65 -2.52 -2.50
CA ILE A 131 4.26 -3.78 -3.11
C ILE A 131 3.01 -4.31 -2.40
N ALA A 132 2.00 -4.72 -3.17
CA ALA A 132 0.92 -5.53 -2.63
C ALA A 132 0.91 -6.90 -3.34
N ARG A 133 1.16 -7.98 -2.59
CA ARG A 133 1.19 -9.36 -3.09
C ARG A 133 -0.08 -10.11 -2.76
N GLY A 134 -0.53 -10.94 -3.69
CA GLY A 134 -1.65 -11.86 -3.51
C GLY A 134 -1.55 -13.07 -4.43
N ALA A 135 -2.65 -13.80 -4.55
CA ALA A 135 -2.77 -14.91 -5.50
C ALA A 135 -3.16 -14.40 -6.90
N SER A 136 -2.68 -15.07 -7.94
CA SER A 136 -2.97 -14.76 -9.33
C SER A 136 -4.41 -15.17 -9.71
N PRO A 137 -5.09 -14.38 -10.56
CA PRO A 137 -6.40 -14.75 -11.09
C PRO A 137 -6.35 -15.93 -12.07
N TYR A 138 -5.16 -16.31 -12.54
CA TYR A 138 -5.00 -17.41 -13.48
C TYR A 138 -4.82 -18.77 -12.79
N ASN A 139 -4.27 -18.75 -11.57
CA ASN A 139 -4.03 -19.93 -10.73
C ASN A 139 -3.73 -19.45 -9.30
N ASP A 140 -4.44 -20.00 -8.31
CA ASP A 140 -4.28 -19.63 -6.90
C ASP A 140 -2.91 -20.01 -6.31
N ALA A 141 -2.20 -20.95 -6.95
CA ALA A 141 -0.83 -21.30 -6.64
C ALA A 141 0.22 -20.37 -7.26
N LEU A 142 -0.18 -19.43 -8.12
CA LEU A 142 0.72 -18.48 -8.77
C LEU A 142 0.61 -17.08 -8.13
N PRO A 143 1.71 -16.31 -8.07
CA PRO A 143 1.73 -15.00 -7.43
C PRO A 143 1.15 -13.86 -8.30
N LEU A 144 0.57 -12.87 -7.62
CA LEU A 144 0.17 -11.56 -8.13
C LEU A 144 0.95 -10.49 -7.36
N GLN A 145 1.41 -9.43 -8.04
CA GLN A 145 2.11 -8.32 -7.42
C GLN A 145 1.70 -6.98 -8.03
N TYR A 146 1.21 -6.06 -7.20
CA TYR A 146 1.20 -4.63 -7.52
C TYR A 146 2.59 -4.07 -7.20
N CYS A 147 3.17 -3.34 -8.14
CA CYS A 147 4.45 -2.65 -8.01
C CYS A 147 4.21 -1.15 -8.16
N VAL A 148 4.24 -0.41 -7.05
CA VAL A 148 4.02 1.03 -7.03
C VAL A 148 5.34 1.73 -6.69
N PRO A 149 5.94 2.50 -7.63
CA PRO A 149 7.27 3.07 -7.47
C PRO A 149 7.31 4.19 -6.43
N ARG A 150 6.23 4.98 -6.35
CA ARG A 150 6.12 6.13 -5.45
C ARG A 150 4.71 6.21 -4.88
N CYS A 151 4.61 6.33 -3.57
CA CYS A 151 3.39 6.60 -2.84
C CYS A 151 3.71 7.34 -1.53
N TYR A 152 2.71 7.98 -0.94
CA TYR A 152 2.82 8.62 0.38
C TYR A 152 1.61 8.26 1.23
N GLU A 153 1.75 8.38 2.55
CA GLU A 153 0.61 8.19 3.45
C GLU A 153 -0.29 9.42 3.36
N SER A 154 -1.47 9.23 2.78
CA SER A 154 -2.49 10.26 2.56
C SER A 154 -3.64 10.14 3.56
N GLY A 155 -3.62 9.10 4.39
CA GLY A 155 -4.67 8.77 5.32
C GLY A 155 -4.71 9.71 6.51
N ASN A 156 -5.86 9.70 7.17
CA ASN A 156 -5.95 10.21 8.52
C ASN A 156 -5.60 9.05 9.47
N ALA A 157 -4.47 9.17 10.15
CA ALA A 157 -4.03 8.26 11.19
C ALA A 157 -5.09 8.11 12.30
N GLU A 158 -5.86 7.02 12.27
CA GLU A 158 -6.96 6.79 13.21
C GLU A 158 -6.71 5.51 14.02
N PRO A 159 -5.99 5.59 15.16
CA PRO A 159 -5.87 4.47 16.08
C PRO A 159 -7.14 4.33 16.91
N ILE A 160 -7.84 3.21 16.77
CA ILE A 160 -9.10 2.94 17.47
C ILE A 160 -8.87 1.86 18.53
N PHE A 161 -9.00 2.23 19.80
CA PHE A 161 -8.92 1.30 20.93
C PHE A 161 -10.33 0.80 21.29
N LYS A 162 -10.71 -0.39 20.79
CA LYS A 162 -12.03 -0.96 21.03
C LYS A 162 -12.07 -1.80 22.31
N LYS A 163 -13.14 -1.68 23.10
CA LYS A 163 -13.43 -2.57 24.25
C LYS A 163 -14.05 -3.88 23.74
N GLY A 164 -13.69 -5.01 24.34
CA GLY A 164 -14.34 -6.31 24.04
C GLY A 164 -13.52 -7.30 23.20
N GLY A 165 -12.18 -7.17 23.17
CA GLY A 165 -11.30 -8.21 22.60
C GLY A 165 -11.11 -8.16 21.07
N THR A 166 -11.67 -7.15 20.39
CA THR A 166 -11.55 -6.98 18.93
C THR A 166 -10.19 -6.42 18.49
N GLY A 167 -9.28 -6.16 19.44
CA GLY A 167 -7.99 -5.52 19.19
C GLY A 167 -8.12 -4.03 18.88
N ALA A 168 -7.01 -3.31 19.01
CA ALA A 168 -6.94 -1.93 18.58
C ALA A 168 -6.41 -1.89 17.14
N SER A 169 -7.00 -1.04 16.29
CA SER A 169 -6.68 -0.98 14.86
C SER A 169 -6.08 0.36 14.47
N LEU A 170 -5.14 0.36 13.52
CA LEU A 170 -4.58 1.53 12.87
C LEU A 170 -4.92 1.46 11.38
N ARG A 171 -5.54 2.52 10.87
CA ARG A 171 -5.81 2.68 9.45
C ARG A 171 -4.57 3.22 8.73
N LEU A 172 -4.26 2.61 7.60
CA LEU A 172 -3.22 3.02 6.65
C LEU A 172 -3.89 3.32 5.32
N GLU A 173 -3.55 4.46 4.73
CA GLU A 173 -3.97 4.80 3.38
C GLU A 173 -2.80 5.42 2.61
N MET A 174 -2.41 4.75 1.53
CA MET A 174 -1.29 5.14 0.69
C MET A 174 -1.81 5.55 -0.68
N THR A 175 -1.51 6.76 -1.11
CA THR A 175 -1.85 7.24 -2.45
C THR A 175 -0.60 7.26 -3.32
N ALA A 176 -0.70 6.70 -4.52
CA ALA A 176 0.39 6.67 -5.49
C ALA A 176 0.67 8.07 -6.05
N LEU A 177 1.94 8.31 -6.37
CA LEU A 177 2.40 9.49 -7.08
C LEU A 177 2.93 9.05 -8.44
N GLU A 178 2.95 9.98 -9.40
CA GLU A 178 3.59 9.70 -10.69
C GLU A 178 5.08 9.38 -10.51
N ASP A 179 5.51 8.32 -11.18
CA ASP A 179 6.91 8.05 -11.43
C ASP A 179 7.43 9.04 -12.46
N LEU A 180 8.46 9.79 -12.07
CA LEU A 180 9.11 10.81 -12.89
C LEU A 180 10.43 10.31 -13.49
N SER A 181 10.71 9.01 -13.37
CA SER A 181 11.92 8.39 -13.90
C SER A 181 11.91 8.36 -15.43
N ASP A 182 13.08 8.55 -16.03
CA ASP A 182 13.24 8.52 -17.49
C ASP A 182 12.90 7.13 -18.06
N GLY A 183 12.08 7.09 -19.12
CA GLY A 183 11.74 5.86 -19.84
C GLY A 183 10.50 5.11 -19.33
N VAL A 184 9.83 5.62 -18.28
CA VAL A 184 8.52 5.10 -17.85
C VAL A 184 7.46 5.43 -18.89
N THR A 185 6.61 4.46 -19.22
CA THR A 185 5.51 4.65 -20.16
C THR A 185 4.36 5.41 -19.49
N ASP A 186 3.53 6.11 -20.26
CA ASP A 186 2.38 6.83 -19.71
C ASP A 186 1.40 5.91 -18.96
N ASP A 187 1.29 4.65 -19.40
CA ASP A 187 0.43 3.63 -18.78
C ASP A 187 0.98 3.11 -17.43
N GLU A 188 2.27 3.26 -17.17
CA GLU A 188 2.96 2.74 -15.97
C GLU A 188 3.38 3.85 -15.00
N ARG A 189 2.86 5.07 -15.17
CA ARG A 189 3.20 6.22 -14.30
C ARG A 189 2.87 5.98 -12.82
N PHE A 190 1.85 5.18 -12.51
CA PHE A 190 1.54 4.79 -11.12
C PHE A 190 2.12 3.42 -10.74
N GLY A 191 2.95 2.85 -11.60
CA GLY A 191 3.45 1.49 -11.50
C GLY A 191 2.66 0.49 -12.34
N TYR A 192 2.76 -0.78 -11.99
CA TYR A 192 2.18 -1.87 -12.79
C TYR A 192 1.66 -3.01 -11.91
N LEU A 193 0.77 -3.81 -12.49
CA LEU A 193 0.28 -5.06 -11.91
C LEU A 193 0.81 -6.23 -12.73
N ILE A 194 1.48 -7.17 -12.09
CA ILE A 194 1.99 -8.38 -12.73
C ILE A 194 1.40 -9.62 -12.08
N ALA A 195 0.90 -10.54 -12.90
CA ALA A 195 0.28 -11.79 -12.49
C ALA A 195 0.95 -12.97 -13.20
N ALA A 196 1.45 -13.95 -12.45
CA ALA A 196 1.95 -15.18 -13.04
C ALA A 196 0.78 -15.98 -13.65
N ASN A 197 0.95 -16.43 -14.89
CA ASN A 197 -0.06 -17.21 -15.62
C ASN A 197 0.37 -18.66 -15.90
N ALA A 198 1.65 -18.98 -15.71
CA ALA A 198 2.22 -20.31 -15.83
C ALA A 198 3.36 -20.48 -14.82
N ALA A 199 3.66 -21.73 -14.46
CA ALA A 199 4.85 -22.04 -13.69
C ALA A 199 6.11 -21.86 -14.54
N ALA A 200 7.22 -21.53 -13.89
CA ALA A 200 8.53 -21.48 -14.54
C ALA A 200 8.86 -22.82 -15.21
N LEU A 201 9.40 -22.77 -16.44
CA LEU A 201 9.92 -23.95 -17.12
C LEU A 201 11.24 -24.35 -16.44
N ALA A 202 11.40 -25.66 -16.22
CA ALA A 202 12.62 -26.24 -15.68
C ALA A 202 13.77 -26.24 -16.70
#